data_AF-A0A957EDV6-F1
#
_entry.id   AF-A0A957EDV6-F1
#
_cell.length_a   1.000
_cell.length_b   1.000
_cell.length_c   1.000
_cell.angle_alpha   90.00
_cell.angle_beta   90.00
_cell.angle_gamma   90.00
#
_symmetry.space_group_name_H-M   'P 1'
#
loop_
_entity.id
_entity.type
_entity.pdbx_description
1 polymer ?
#
loop_
_entity_poly.entity_id
_entity_poly.type
_entity_poly.pdbx_seq_one_letter_code
_entity_poly.pdbx_strand_id
1 'polypeptide(L)'
;VVWLDPTWNIAAYEYYQAKTSATYGNPQELEQLAVSDVWLVAERFPQNAIPSSESEAWLDGNLQLVEAVPFYRLEVRHYQLEN
;
A
#
# COMPACT_ATOMS: atom_id res chain seq x y z
N VAL A 1 5.16 6.76 4.48
CA VAL A 1 3.75 6.67 4.95
C VAL A 1 3.28 5.22 4.86
N VAL A 2 2.42 4.77 5.76
CA VAL A 2 1.69 3.49 5.60
C VAL A 2 0.32 3.81 5.05
N TRP A 3 0.08 3.49 3.78
CA TRP A 3 -1.21 3.66 3.13
C TRP A 3 -2.06 2.41 3.30
N LEU A 4 -3.25 2.57 3.85
CA LEU A 4 -4.27 1.53 3.91
C LEU A 4 -5.33 1.86 2.87
N ASP A 5 -5.53 0.98 1.90
CA ASP A 5 -6.57 1.16 0.91
C ASP A 5 -7.96 1.01 1.57
N PRO A 6 -8.76 2.10 1.67
CA PRO A 6 -9.92 2.15 2.54
C PRO A 6 -11.08 1.24 2.10
N THR A 7 -11.11 0.79 0.85
CA THR A 7 -12.20 -0.08 0.35
C THR A 7 -12.06 -1.53 0.79
N TRP A 8 -10.89 -1.95 1.29
CA TRP A 8 -10.60 -3.36 1.60
C TRP A 8 -10.03 -3.60 2.99
N ASN A 9 -9.51 -2.57 3.68
CA ASN A 9 -8.76 -2.77 4.91
C ASN A 9 -9.45 -2.15 6.15
N ILE A 10 -10.36 -2.92 6.74
CA ILE A 10 -11.04 -2.58 8.01
C ILE A 10 -10.28 -3.07 9.26
N ALA A 11 -9.20 -3.84 9.11
CA ALA A 11 -8.41 -4.37 10.22
C ALA A 11 -7.18 -3.50 10.48
N ALA A 12 -7.04 -3.00 11.72
CA ALA A 12 -5.82 -2.35 12.17
C ALA A 12 -4.71 -3.42 12.29
N TYR A 13 -3.80 -3.46 11.33
CA TYR A 13 -2.68 -4.40 11.35
C TYR A 13 -1.60 -3.97 12.34
N GLU A 14 -1.35 -4.83 13.33
CA GLU A 14 -0.32 -4.61 14.36
C GLU A 14 1.11 -4.58 13.81
N TYR A 15 1.33 -5.01 12.56
CA TYR A 15 2.64 -5.00 11.89
C TYR A 15 3.29 -3.60 11.86
N TYR A 16 2.49 -2.54 11.96
CA TYR A 16 2.97 -1.14 11.89
C TYR A 16 3.20 -0.45 13.24
N GLN A 17 3.02 -1.13 14.37
CA GLN A 17 3.36 -0.56 15.67
C GLN A 17 4.90 -0.61 15.84
N ALA A 18 5.63 0.50 15.68
CA ALA A 18 5.68 1.57 16.67
C ALA A 18 6.04 2.98 16.13
N LYS A 19 6.14 3.20 14.81
CA LYS A 19 6.70 4.48 14.29
C LYS A 19 6.00 5.12 13.09
N THR A 20 4.90 4.56 12.59
CA THR A 20 4.29 5.07 11.35
C THR A 20 2.78 5.15 11.50
N SER A 21 2.24 6.37 11.54
CA SER A 21 0.79 6.58 11.49
C SER A 21 0.26 6.07 10.16
N ALA A 22 -0.70 5.14 10.20
CA ALA A 22 -1.40 4.69 9.01
C ALA A 22 -2.31 5.82 8.50
N THR A 23 -2.30 6.03 7.19
CA THR A 23 -3.15 7.01 6.50
C THR A 23 -4.05 6.30 5.50
N TYR A 24 -5.23 6.85 5.29
CA TYR A 24 -6.24 6.39 4.34
C TYR A 24 -6.73 7.58 3.52
N GLY A 25 -7.26 7.32 2.33
CA GLY A 25 -7.77 8.36 1.45
C GLY A 25 -8.00 7.90 0.01
N ASN A 26 -8.12 8.84 -0.91
CA ASN A 26 -8.20 8.59 -2.35
C ASN A 26 -6.81 8.66 -3.03
N PRO A 27 -6.69 8.26 -4.30
CA PRO A 27 -5.42 8.33 -5.03
C PRO A 27 -4.79 9.73 -5.10
N GLN A 28 -5.57 10.83 -5.07
CA GLN A 28 -5.02 12.19 -5.04
C GLN A 28 -4.37 12.53 -3.68
N GLU A 29 -4.94 12.05 -2.58
CA GLU A 29 -4.34 12.19 -1.25
C GLU A 29 -3.09 11.31 -1.11
N LEU A 30 -3.10 10.12 -1.73
CA LEU A 30 -1.92 9.26 -1.82
C LEU A 30 -0.78 9.95 -2.56
N GLU A 31 -1.05 10.56 -3.72
CA GLU A 31 -0.07 11.30 -4.51
C GLU A 31 0.65 12.38 -3.69
N GLN A 32 -0.09 13.14 -2.87
CA GLN A 32 0.50 14.18 -2.02
C GLN A 32 1.39 13.64 -0.89
N LEU A 33 1.12 12.41 -0.44
CA LEU A 33 1.84 11.76 0.67
C LEU A 33 3.00 10.87 0.20
N ALA A 34 2.95 10.44 -1.06
CA ALA A 34 3.93 9.58 -1.71
C ALA A 34 5.24 10.31 -2.11
N VAL A 35 5.67 11.28 -1.31
CA VAL A 35 6.92 12.06 -1.49
C VAL A 35 8.16 11.35 -0.93
N SER A 36 8.01 10.12 -0.42
CA SER A 36 9.04 9.30 0.25
C SER A 36 8.59 7.84 0.31
N ASP A 37 9.30 6.98 1.07
CA ASP A 37 8.92 5.58 1.31
C ASP A 37 7.42 5.38 1.59
N VAL A 38 6.75 4.59 0.75
CA VAL A 38 5.33 4.23 0.90
C VAL A 38 5.21 2.73 1.14
N TRP A 39 4.44 2.37 2.16
CA TRP A 39 4.05 0.99 2.42
C TRP A 39 2.56 0.82 2.16
N LEU A 40 2.18 -0.19 1.39
CA LEU A 40 0.79 -0.56 1.11
C LEU A 40 0.52 -1.95 1.69
N VAL A 41 -0.58 -2.09 2.42
CA VAL A 41 -1.16 -3.42 2.68
C VAL A 41 -2.33 -3.62 1.74
N ALA A 42 -2.23 -4.64 0.92
CA ALA A 42 -3.31 -5.02 0.03
C ALA A 42 -3.85 -6.40 0.40
N GLU A 43 -5.17 -6.53 0.47
CA GLU A 43 -5.81 -7.83 0.57
C GLU A 43 -5.71 -8.57 -0.76
N ARG A 44 -5.31 -9.84 -0.70
CA ARG A 44 -5.16 -10.73 -1.85
C ARG A 44 -6.24 -11.80 -1.81
N PHE A 45 -7.11 -11.76 -2.80
CA PHE A 45 -8.06 -12.83 -3.07
C PHE A 45 -7.62 -13.56 -4.34
N PRO A 46 -7.72 -14.90 -4.41
CA PRO A 46 -7.22 -15.70 -5.55
C PRO A 46 -7.75 -15.30 -6.93
N GLN A 47 -8.82 -14.50 -7.00
CA GLN A 47 -9.50 -14.11 -8.23
C GLN A 47 -9.19 -12.66 -8.65
N ASN A 48 -8.52 -11.89 -7.79
CA ASN A 48 -8.20 -10.49 -8.07
C ASN A 48 -6.86 -10.42 -8.81
N ALA A 49 -6.80 -9.59 -9.85
CA ALA A 49 -5.54 -9.24 -10.48
C ALA A 49 -4.69 -8.36 -9.54
N ILE A 50 -3.39 -8.33 -9.78
CA ILE A 50 -2.45 -7.38 -9.18
C ILE A 50 -2.04 -6.41 -10.30
N PRO A 51 -2.20 -5.08 -10.15
CA PRO A 51 -2.78 -4.40 -8.99
C PRO A 51 -4.29 -4.66 -8.85
N SER A 52 -4.75 -4.70 -7.60
CA SER A 52 -6.14 -5.01 -7.22
C SER A 52 -6.96 -3.77 -6.83
N SER A 53 -6.31 -2.62 -6.65
CA SER A 53 -6.94 -1.34 -6.32
C SER A 53 -6.32 -0.17 -7.10
N GLU A 54 -7.02 0.96 -7.13
CA GLU A 54 -6.52 2.19 -7.79
C GLU A 54 -5.25 2.73 -7.12
N SER A 55 -5.17 2.68 -5.78
CA SER A 55 -3.96 3.07 -5.04
C SER A 55 -2.76 2.23 -5.47
N GLU A 56 -2.97 0.92 -5.58
CA GLU A 56 -1.95 -0.03 -5.97
C GLU A 56 -1.49 0.19 -7.42
N ALA A 57 -2.43 0.41 -8.33
CA ALA A 57 -2.13 0.71 -9.73
C ALA A 57 -1.36 2.02 -9.88
N TRP A 58 -1.70 3.04 -9.08
CA TRP A 58 -0.96 4.31 -9.07
C TRP A 58 0.46 4.12 -8.54
N LEU A 59 0.65 3.40 -7.43
CA LEU A 59 1.98 3.14 -6.87
C LEU A 59 2.86 2.34 -7.83
N ASP A 60 2.31 1.29 -8.46
CA ASP A 60 3.04 0.46 -9.44
C ASP A 60 3.44 1.23 -10.71
N GLY A 61 2.72 2.31 -11.04
CA GLY A 61 2.98 3.14 -12.21
C GLY A 61 3.86 4.37 -11.96
N ASN A 62 4.02 4.80 -10.71
CA ASN A 62 4.69 6.06 -10.36
C ASN A 62 5.89 5.90 -9.42
N LEU A 63 5.98 4.78 -8.70
CA LEU A 63 7.07 4.49 -7.78
C LEU A 63 7.71 3.15 -8.11
N GLN A 64 8.95 2.97 -7.65
CA GLN A 64 9.62 1.69 -7.72
C GLN A 64 9.14 0.78 -6.58
N LEU A 65 8.60 -0.39 -6.92
CA LEU A 65 8.38 -1.47 -5.95
C LEU A 65 9.73 -2.08 -5.53
N VAL A 66 10.06 -1.96 -4.25
CA VAL A 66 11.33 -2.45 -3.68
C VAL A 66 11.16 -3.77 -2.96
N GLU A 67 10.02 -3.97 -2.30
CA GLU A 67 9.72 -5.20 -1.58
C GLU A 67 8.23 -5.55 -1.69
N ALA A 68 7.93 -6.86 -1.82
CA ALA A 68 6.59 -7.41 -1.71
C ALA A 68 6.62 -8.70 -0.89
N VAL A 69 5.96 -8.70 0.27
CA VAL A 69 5.94 -9.83 1.21
C VAL A 69 4.51 -10.35 1.36
N PRO A 70 4.21 -11.58 0.92
CA PRO A 70 2.92 -12.19 1.16
C PRO A 70 2.79 -12.63 2.63
N PHE A 71 1.61 -12.40 3.21
CA PHE A 71 1.25 -12.85 4.56
C PHE A 71 -0.22 -13.31 4.60
N TYR A 72 -0.45 -14.62 4.52
CA TYR A 72 -1.81 -15.20 4.49
C TYR A 72 -2.67 -14.64 3.33
N ARG A 73 -3.67 -13.80 3.62
CA ARG A 73 -4.56 -13.15 2.65
C ARG A 73 -4.12 -11.73 2.33
N LEU A 74 -2.90 -11.37 2.69
CA LEU A 74 -2.36 -10.02 2.54
C LEU A 74 -1.07 -10.06 1.76
N GLU A 75 -0.75 -8.92 1.19
CA GLU A 75 0.58 -8.62 0.70
C GLU A 75 0.98 -7.23 1.19
N VAL A 76 2.15 -7.16 1.81
CA VAL A 76 2.77 -5.90 2.18
C VAL A 76 3.71 -5.49 1.06
N ARG A 77 3.50 -4.32 0.49
CA ARG A 77 4.28 -3.77 -0.62
C ARG A 77 5.00 -2.50 -0.16
N HIS A 78 6.29 -2.39 -0.46
CA HIS A 78 7.13 -1.22 -0.17
C HIS A 78 7.57 -0.56 -1.46
N TYR A 79 7.35 0.75 -1.53
CA TYR A 79 7.66 1.58 -2.68
C TYR A 79 8.60 2.72 -2.30
N GLN A 80 9.46 3.09 -3.25
CA GLN A 80 10.38 4.22 -3.15
C GLN A 80 10.32 5.05 -4.45
N LEU A 81 10.71 6.33 -4.37
CA LEU A 81 10.90 7.16 -5.55
C LEU A 81 12.03 6.59 -6.41
N GLU A 82 11.87 6.58 -7.74
CA GLU A 82 12.97 6.27 -8.66
C GLU A 82 14.09 7.31 -8.47
N ASN A 83 15.32 6.84 -8.21
CA ASN A 83 16.51 7.70 -8.07
C ASN A 83 17.04 8.18 -9.42
#